data_AF-A0AAV5CE01-F1
#
_entry.id   AF-A0AAV5CE01-F1
#
_cell.length_a   1.000
_cell.length_b   1.000
_cell.length_c   1.000
_cell.angle_alpha   90.00
_cell.angle_beta   90.00
_cell.angle_gamma   90.00
#
_symmetry.space_group_name_H-M   'P 1'
#
loop_
_entity.id
_entity.type
_entity.pdbx_description
1 polymer ?
#
loop_
_entity_poly.entity_id
_entity_poly.type
_entity_poly.pdbx_seq_one_letter_code
_entity_poly.pdbx_strand_id
1 'polypeptide(L)'
;MLLHGFLDRLTGKNKEAWKEGRIRGTVVLVRKEALGFNHFHASVLDGFHQILGHEQGLAFRLVSATVAEPGKEGRGKVGNEAHLEEAVVTLKSKTNGETVFRVSFEWDESQGIPGAVLVKNHWSEEVFLKTLTLEGVPGKGTVVFIANSWIYPHNVYTHDRIVFANDVSAVRSAYSSSP
;
A
#
# COMPACT_ATOMS: atom_id res chain seq x y z
N MET A 1 -5.70 -12.73 -19.93
CA MET A 1 -7.08 -12.28 -20.27
C MET A 1 -7.95 -12.00 -19.04
N LEU A 2 -7.78 -12.66 -17.89
CA LEU A 2 -8.56 -12.38 -16.66
C LEU A 2 -8.15 -11.10 -15.89
N LEU A 3 -6.92 -10.59 -16.09
CA LEU A 3 -6.43 -9.39 -15.38
C LEU A 3 -7.11 -8.10 -15.88
N HIS A 4 -7.34 -7.97 -17.19
CA HIS A 4 -7.93 -6.76 -17.78
C HIS A 4 -9.37 -6.53 -17.31
N GLY A 5 -10.21 -7.56 -17.37
CA GLY A 5 -11.60 -7.44 -16.90
C GLY A 5 -11.75 -7.18 -15.39
N PHE A 6 -10.72 -7.47 -14.61
CA PHE A 6 -10.68 -7.17 -13.17
C PHE A 6 -10.20 -5.74 -12.90
N LEU A 7 -9.12 -5.30 -13.55
CA LEU A 7 -8.63 -3.92 -13.48
C LEU A 7 -9.71 -2.92 -13.95
N ASP A 8 -10.46 -3.24 -15.01
CA ASP A 8 -11.59 -2.41 -15.45
C ASP A 8 -12.73 -2.34 -14.39
N ARG A 9 -12.97 -3.44 -13.67
CA ARG A 9 -14.01 -3.51 -12.64
C ARG A 9 -13.58 -2.81 -11.33
N LEU A 10 -12.28 -2.78 -11.03
CA LEU A 10 -11.73 -2.02 -9.92
C LEU A 10 -11.62 -0.53 -10.24
N THR A 11 -11.15 -0.16 -11.43
CA THR A 11 -11.10 1.24 -11.88
C THR A 11 -12.48 1.89 -11.93
N GLY A 12 -13.51 1.18 -12.40
CA GLY A 12 -14.90 1.65 -12.34
C GLY A 12 -15.40 1.88 -10.92
N LYS A 13 -15.01 1.02 -9.96
CA LYS A 13 -15.31 1.21 -8.53
C LYS A 13 -14.49 2.34 -7.89
N ASN A 14 -13.28 2.61 -8.38
CA ASN A 14 -12.45 3.70 -7.86
C ASN A 14 -12.97 5.07 -8.28
N LYS A 15 -13.53 5.24 -9.48
CA LYS A 15 -14.18 6.50 -9.87
C LYS A 15 -15.29 6.94 -8.89
N GLU A 16 -16.06 5.99 -8.36
CA GLU A 16 -17.07 6.29 -7.34
C GLU A 16 -16.44 6.55 -5.97
N ALA A 17 -15.42 5.77 -5.58
CA ALA A 17 -14.69 6.01 -4.33
C ALA A 17 -14.05 7.42 -4.28
N TRP A 18 -13.56 7.92 -5.41
CA TRP A 18 -13.01 9.28 -5.52
C TRP A 18 -14.04 10.37 -5.25
N LYS A 19 -15.30 10.17 -5.67
CA LYS A 19 -16.40 11.10 -5.34
C LYS A 19 -16.68 11.15 -3.84
N GLU A 20 -16.31 10.09 -3.12
CA GLU A 20 -16.39 9.99 -1.66
C GLU A 20 -15.07 10.41 -0.96
N GLY A 21 -14.10 10.97 -1.70
CA GLY A 21 -12.81 11.39 -1.17
C GLY A 21 -11.89 10.22 -0.78
N ARG A 22 -11.99 9.09 -1.49
CA ARG A 22 -11.22 7.87 -1.19
C ARG A 22 -10.48 7.28 -2.39
N ILE A 23 -9.37 6.61 -2.10
CA ILE A 23 -8.63 5.75 -3.03
C ILE A 23 -8.60 4.33 -2.51
N ARG A 24 -9.01 3.36 -3.33
CA ARG A 24 -8.79 1.95 -3.01
C ARG A 24 -7.45 1.46 -3.52
N GLY A 25 -6.80 0.68 -2.67
CA GLY A 25 -5.58 -0.02 -2.97
C GLY A 25 -5.70 -1.53 -2.79
N THR A 26 -4.76 -2.24 -3.39
CA THR A 26 -4.55 -3.68 -3.21
C THR A 26 -3.15 -3.92 -2.67
N VAL A 27 -3.04 -4.66 -1.57
CA VAL A 27 -1.77 -5.00 -0.91
C VAL A 27 -1.51 -6.49 -1.08
N VAL A 28 -0.28 -6.86 -1.43
CA VAL A 28 0.16 -8.26 -1.52
C VAL A 28 1.19 -8.53 -0.44
N LEU A 29 0.87 -9.47 0.46
CA LEU A 29 1.70 -9.87 1.60
C LEU A 29 2.05 -11.35 1.53
N VAL A 30 3.17 -11.74 2.13
CA VAL A 30 3.51 -13.13 2.44
C VAL A 30 3.80 -13.23 3.94
N ARG A 31 3.14 -14.15 4.63
CA ARG A 31 3.46 -14.46 6.03
C ARG A 31 4.58 -15.47 6.11
N LYS A 32 5.42 -15.37 7.14
CA LYS A 32 6.52 -16.31 7.39
C LYS A 32 6.05 -17.77 7.50
N GLU A 33 4.90 -17.99 8.13
CA GLU A 33 4.25 -19.31 8.26
C GLU A 33 3.80 -19.89 6.91
N ALA A 34 3.54 -19.05 5.90
CA ALA A 34 3.14 -19.45 4.56
C ALA A 34 4.30 -19.97 3.69
N LEU A 35 5.54 -19.73 4.12
CA LEU A 35 6.74 -20.27 3.50
C LEU A 35 7.05 -21.69 3.99
N GLY A 36 6.28 -22.20 4.98
CA GLY A 36 6.26 -23.59 5.44
C GLY A 36 5.20 -24.40 4.69
N PHE A 37 5.64 -25.44 3.99
CA PHE A 37 4.84 -26.24 3.06
C PHE A 37 3.59 -26.92 3.69
N ASN A 38 2.52 -27.04 2.87
CA ASN A 38 1.47 -28.08 2.86
C ASN A 38 0.15 -27.98 3.68
N HIS A 39 -0.20 -26.89 4.39
CA HIS A 39 -1.49 -26.84 5.13
C HIS A 39 -2.37 -25.58 4.92
N PHE A 40 -2.26 -24.91 3.77
CA PHE A 40 -2.60 -23.49 3.63
C PHE A 40 -4.07 -23.13 3.34
N HIS A 41 -5.00 -24.06 3.11
CA HIS A 41 -6.35 -23.67 2.65
C HIS A 41 -7.44 -23.56 3.74
N ALA A 42 -7.28 -24.17 4.92
CA ALA A 42 -8.25 -24.06 6.02
C ALA A 42 -7.78 -23.08 7.12
N SER A 43 -6.54 -23.21 7.60
CA SER A 43 -6.00 -22.39 8.70
C SER A 43 -5.79 -20.91 8.33
N VAL A 44 -5.68 -20.61 7.04
CA VAL A 44 -5.47 -19.25 6.55
C VAL A 44 -6.75 -18.43 6.61
N LEU A 45 -7.92 -19.06 6.43
CA LEU A 45 -9.23 -18.45 6.68
C LEU A 45 -9.43 -18.14 8.16
N ASP A 46 -9.07 -19.06 9.06
CA ASP A 46 -9.14 -18.84 10.52
C ASP A 46 -8.16 -17.74 10.99
N GLY A 47 -6.95 -17.69 10.42
CA GLY A 47 -5.98 -16.62 10.66
C GLY A 47 -6.39 -15.25 10.08
N PHE A 48 -7.24 -15.21 9.04
CA PHE A 48 -7.75 -13.94 8.50
C PHE A 48 -8.77 -13.29 9.42
N HIS A 49 -9.60 -14.06 10.14
CA HIS A 49 -10.47 -13.49 11.17
C HIS A 49 -9.67 -12.87 12.32
N GLN A 50 -8.49 -13.41 12.67
CA GLN A 50 -7.58 -12.76 13.61
C GLN A 50 -6.97 -11.46 13.06
N ILE A 51 -6.68 -11.39 11.75
CA ILE A 51 -6.15 -10.20 11.08
C ILE A 51 -7.15 -9.04 11.05
N LEU A 52 -8.43 -9.34 10.86
CA LEU A 52 -9.51 -8.36 10.91
C LEU A 52 -9.97 -8.05 12.34
N GLY A 53 -9.61 -8.90 13.31
CA GLY A 53 -9.93 -8.75 14.74
C GLY A 53 -8.86 -8.02 15.56
N HIS A 54 -7.62 -7.94 15.09
CA HIS A 54 -6.60 -7.05 15.67
C HIS A 54 -6.75 -5.66 15.06
N GLU A 55 -7.28 -4.71 15.84
CA GLU A 55 -7.73 -3.39 15.37
C GLU A 55 -6.71 -2.54 14.56
N GLN A 56 -5.42 -2.91 14.48
CA GLN A 56 -4.38 -2.06 13.88
C GLN A 56 -3.46 -2.73 12.83
N GLY A 57 -3.48 -4.07 12.70
CA GLY A 57 -2.64 -4.89 11.80
C GLY A 57 -1.45 -4.22 11.08
N LEU A 58 -1.49 -4.18 9.75
CA LEU A 58 -0.54 -3.40 8.94
C LEU A 58 -1.20 -2.08 8.54
N ALA A 59 -0.58 -0.97 8.90
CA ALA A 59 -1.07 0.38 8.68
C ALA A 59 -0.26 1.08 7.59
N PHE A 60 -0.96 1.88 6.79
CA PHE A 60 -0.40 2.60 5.65
C PHE A 60 -0.78 4.07 5.70
N ARG A 61 0.17 4.95 5.36
CA ARG A 61 -0.09 6.38 5.15
C ARG A 61 0.51 6.83 3.84
N LEU A 62 -0.33 7.37 2.96
CA LEU A 62 0.14 7.92 1.68
C LEU A 62 0.89 9.23 1.91
N VAL A 63 1.90 9.45 1.08
CA VAL A 63 2.69 10.69 1.04
C VAL A 63 2.62 11.26 -0.37
N SER A 64 2.23 12.52 -0.46
CA SER A 64 2.08 13.22 -1.73
C SER A 64 3.44 13.54 -2.35
N ALA A 65 3.57 13.32 -3.65
CA ALA A 65 4.73 13.80 -4.43
C ALA A 65 4.52 15.19 -5.04
N THR A 66 3.29 15.70 -5.07
CA THR A 66 2.95 16.94 -5.79
C THR A 66 2.42 18.04 -4.90
N VAL A 67 2.06 17.72 -3.65
CA VAL A 67 1.57 18.69 -2.67
C VAL A 67 2.45 18.61 -1.43
N ALA A 68 3.07 19.72 -1.06
CA ALA A 68 3.86 19.82 0.15
C ALA A 68 2.98 20.01 1.38
N GLU A 69 3.41 19.47 2.52
CA GLU A 69 2.82 19.72 3.82
C GLU A 69 3.24 21.13 4.31
N PRO A 70 2.29 22.03 4.61
CA PRO A 70 2.61 23.35 5.12
C PRO A 70 3.48 23.28 6.38
N GLY A 71 4.57 24.03 6.41
CA GLY A 71 5.47 24.11 7.56
C GLY A 71 6.41 22.90 7.76
N LYS A 72 6.55 21.99 6.78
CA LYS A 72 7.44 20.82 6.86
C LYS A 72 8.55 20.81 5.81
N GLU A 73 9.20 21.95 5.56
CA GLU A 73 10.40 22.05 4.71
C GLU A 73 10.24 21.41 3.31
N GLY A 74 9.06 21.49 2.72
CA GLY A 74 8.79 20.91 1.40
C GLY A 74 8.57 19.40 1.39
N ARG A 75 8.48 18.74 2.55
CA ARG A 75 8.03 17.33 2.64
C ARG A 75 6.61 17.21 2.10
N GLY A 76 6.32 16.09 1.43
CA GLY A 76 4.99 15.79 0.91
C GLY A 76 3.92 15.74 2.01
N LYS A 77 2.70 16.16 1.67
CA LYS A 77 1.52 16.02 2.53
C LYS A 77 1.31 14.56 2.91
N VAL A 78 1.09 14.29 4.19
CA VAL A 78 0.92 12.91 4.70
C VAL A 78 -0.55 12.67 5.04
N GLY A 79 -1.11 11.60 4.50
CA GLY A 79 -2.51 11.22 4.71
C GLY A 79 -2.79 10.61 6.08
N ASN A 80 -4.07 10.32 6.30
CA ASN A 80 -4.54 9.54 7.43
C ASN A 80 -4.07 8.09 7.34
N GLU A 81 -4.10 7.40 8.48
CA GLU A 81 -3.78 5.98 8.56
C GLU A 81 -4.91 5.14 7.94
N ALA A 82 -4.52 4.15 7.14
CA ALA A 82 -5.42 3.17 6.54
C ALA A 82 -4.95 1.76 6.88
N HIS A 83 -5.88 0.89 7.26
CA HIS A 83 -5.61 -0.48 7.64
C HIS A 83 -6.11 -1.47 6.57
N LEU A 84 -5.61 -2.69 6.63
CA LEU A 84 -6.11 -3.79 5.79
C LEU A 84 -7.57 -4.09 6.14
N GLU A 85 -8.45 -4.14 5.13
CA GLU A 85 -9.90 -4.28 5.33
C GLU A 85 -10.43 -5.70 5.08
N GLU A 86 -10.06 -6.31 3.96
CA GLU A 86 -10.63 -7.59 3.52
C GLU A 86 -9.59 -8.39 2.74
N ALA A 87 -9.42 -9.67 3.10
CA ALA A 87 -8.65 -10.61 2.29
C ALA A 87 -9.46 -11.03 1.05
N VAL A 88 -8.89 -10.87 -0.14
CA VAL A 88 -9.56 -11.20 -1.39
C VAL A 88 -9.30 -12.66 -1.75
N VAL A 89 -10.08 -13.57 -1.16
CA VAL A 89 -9.96 -15.04 -1.31
C VAL A 89 -10.07 -15.51 -2.78
N THR A 90 -10.77 -14.75 -3.62
CA THR A 90 -11.00 -15.07 -5.03
C THR A 90 -9.83 -14.71 -5.95
N LEU A 91 -8.86 -13.92 -5.49
CA LEU A 91 -7.63 -13.69 -6.23
C LEU A 91 -6.73 -14.90 -6.00
N LYS A 92 -6.75 -15.84 -6.96
CA LYS A 92 -5.77 -16.93 -7.03
C LYS A 92 -4.39 -16.29 -6.99
N SER A 93 -3.74 -16.35 -5.83
CA SER A 93 -2.33 -15.96 -5.70
C SER A 93 -1.56 -16.71 -6.78
N LYS A 94 -0.75 -15.99 -7.58
CA LYS A 94 0.07 -16.62 -8.62
C LYS A 94 1.17 -17.51 -8.02
N THR A 95 1.44 -17.37 -6.72
CA THR A 95 2.52 -18.04 -6.01
C THR A 95 2.03 -18.54 -4.65
N ASN A 96 2.45 -19.73 -4.23
CA ASN A 96 2.07 -20.27 -2.92
C ASN A 96 2.45 -19.27 -1.80
N GLY A 97 1.52 -19.02 -0.89
CA GLY A 97 1.75 -18.24 0.33
C GLY A 97 1.51 -16.73 0.25
N GLU A 98 1.19 -16.17 -0.91
CA GLU A 98 0.75 -14.76 -0.96
C GLU A 98 -0.71 -14.61 -0.56
N THR A 99 -1.00 -13.53 0.16
CA THR A 99 -2.35 -13.06 0.41
C THR A 99 -2.53 -11.67 -0.19
N VAL A 100 -3.67 -11.47 -0.82
CA VAL A 100 -4.09 -10.17 -1.34
C VAL A 100 -5.13 -9.55 -0.43
N PHE A 101 -4.92 -8.30 -0.02
CA PHE A 101 -5.82 -7.51 0.82
C PHE A 101 -6.29 -6.25 0.12
N ARG A 102 -7.50 -5.81 0.45
CA ARG A 102 -7.99 -4.45 0.18
C ARG A 102 -7.55 -3.49 1.27
N VAL A 103 -7.32 -2.25 0.87
CA VAL A 103 -7.11 -1.09 1.74
C VAL A 103 -7.82 0.11 1.12
N SER A 104 -8.37 1.00 1.94
CA SER A 104 -9.04 2.21 1.50
C SER A 104 -8.42 3.42 2.19
N PHE A 105 -8.00 4.40 1.40
CA PHE A 105 -7.37 5.63 1.89
C PHE A 105 -8.35 6.79 1.79
N GLU A 106 -8.46 7.57 2.86
CA GLU A 106 -9.05 8.92 2.79
C GLU A 106 -8.04 9.83 2.08
N TRP A 107 -8.31 10.06 0.80
CA TRP A 107 -7.41 10.79 -0.08
C TRP A 107 -8.20 11.35 -1.26
N ASP A 108 -8.26 12.68 -1.34
CA ASP A 108 -8.89 13.42 -2.43
C ASP A 108 -7.87 14.16 -3.30
N GLU A 109 -8.35 14.77 -4.40
CA GLU A 109 -7.50 15.44 -5.39
C GLU A 109 -6.68 16.60 -4.81
N SER A 110 -7.14 17.24 -3.72
CA SER A 110 -6.41 18.32 -3.04
C SER A 110 -5.12 17.84 -2.37
N GLN A 111 -5.02 16.54 -2.11
CA GLN A 111 -3.81 15.91 -1.57
C GLN A 111 -2.80 15.54 -2.66
N GLY A 112 -3.18 15.65 -3.94
CA GLY A 112 -2.31 15.42 -5.08
C GLY A 112 -2.02 13.94 -5.36
N ILE A 113 -0.91 13.69 -6.06
CA ILE A 113 -0.52 12.34 -6.50
C ILE A 113 0.32 11.65 -5.41
N PRO A 114 -0.10 10.49 -4.90
CA PRO A 114 0.72 9.70 -3.98
C PRO A 114 2.01 9.23 -4.66
N GLY A 115 3.17 9.47 -4.03
CA GLY A 115 4.48 9.04 -4.54
C GLY A 115 5.34 8.29 -3.53
N ALA A 116 4.94 8.26 -2.27
CA ALA A 116 5.48 7.32 -1.29
C ALA A 116 4.37 6.82 -0.35
N VAL A 117 4.66 5.74 0.37
CA VAL A 117 3.81 5.20 1.42
C VAL A 117 4.65 4.89 2.65
N LEU A 118 4.20 5.36 3.81
CA LEU A 118 4.71 4.93 5.11
C LEU A 118 3.97 3.65 5.53
N VAL A 119 4.71 2.69 6.07
CA VAL A 119 4.22 1.38 6.47
C VAL A 119 4.60 1.12 7.91
N LYS A 120 3.60 0.75 8.71
CA LYS A 120 3.76 0.43 10.13
C LYS A 120 3.11 -0.91 10.44
N ASN A 121 3.88 -1.80 11.05
CA ASN A 121 3.42 -3.14 11.42
C ASN A 121 3.12 -3.19 12.92
N HIS A 122 1.84 -3.31 13.26
CA HIS A 122 1.35 -3.46 14.63
C HIS A 122 1.28 -4.92 15.10
N TRP A 123 1.57 -5.89 14.21
CA TRP A 123 1.72 -7.30 14.62
C TRP A 123 3.05 -7.53 15.36
N SER A 124 3.08 -8.58 16.17
CA SER A 124 4.29 -9.03 16.88
C SER A 124 5.31 -9.71 15.97
N GLU A 125 4.89 -10.18 14.78
CA GLU A 125 5.73 -10.89 13.82
C GLU A 125 6.01 -10.05 12.57
N GLU A 126 7.14 -10.28 11.92
CA GLU A 126 7.44 -9.68 10.63
C GLU A 126 6.57 -10.22 9.49
N VAL A 127 6.23 -9.34 8.54
CA VAL A 127 5.52 -9.70 7.31
C VAL A 127 6.32 -9.27 6.09
N PHE A 128 6.29 -10.07 5.03
CA PHE A 128 6.91 -9.68 3.76
C PHE A 128 5.90 -8.92 2.91
N LEU A 129 6.14 -7.61 2.74
CA LEU A 129 5.34 -6.75 1.85
C LEU A 129 5.92 -6.83 0.44
N LYS A 130 5.13 -7.31 -0.51
CA LYS A 130 5.51 -7.34 -1.93
C LYS A 130 5.18 -6.03 -2.61
N THR A 131 3.90 -5.68 -2.66
CA THR A 131 3.39 -4.53 -3.39
C THR A 131 2.20 -3.88 -2.71
N LEU A 132 2.06 -2.58 -2.93
CA LEU A 132 0.81 -1.86 -2.78
C LEU A 132 0.49 -1.21 -4.11
N THR A 133 -0.74 -1.37 -4.60
CA THR A 133 -1.19 -0.81 -5.87
C THR A 133 -2.40 0.06 -5.64
N LEU A 134 -2.33 1.33 -6.03
CA LEU A 134 -3.46 2.25 -6.10
C LEU A 134 -3.93 2.32 -7.56
N GLU A 135 -5.23 2.21 -7.78
CA GLU A 135 -5.81 2.28 -9.12
C GLU A 135 -6.62 3.56 -9.31
N GLY A 136 -6.73 4.05 -10.53
CA GLY A 136 -7.62 5.17 -10.85
C GLY A 136 -7.24 6.50 -10.20
N VAL A 137 -5.96 6.74 -9.90
CA VAL A 137 -5.44 8.03 -9.42
C VAL A 137 -5.59 9.10 -10.51
N PRO A 138 -6.32 10.21 -10.28
CA PRO A 138 -6.49 11.29 -11.25
C PRO A 138 -5.15 11.80 -11.78
N GLY A 139 -5.06 11.97 -13.10
CA GLY A 139 -3.84 12.42 -13.77
C GLY A 139 -2.69 11.41 -13.86
N LYS A 140 -2.78 10.25 -13.20
CA LYS A 140 -1.71 9.24 -13.17
C LYS A 140 -2.15 7.83 -13.58
N GLY A 141 -3.41 7.47 -13.34
CA GLY A 141 -3.93 6.12 -13.58
C GLY A 141 -3.57 5.18 -12.42
N THR A 142 -2.65 4.25 -12.66
CA THR A 142 -2.23 3.27 -11.64
C THR A 142 -0.89 3.68 -11.03
N VAL A 143 -0.81 3.66 -9.70
CA VAL A 143 0.44 3.87 -8.95
C VAL A 143 0.81 2.58 -8.24
N VAL A 144 2.04 2.10 -8.45
CA VAL A 144 2.52 0.84 -7.87
C VAL A 144 3.71 1.12 -6.96
N PHE A 145 3.63 0.67 -5.72
CA PHE A 145 4.71 0.67 -4.75
C PHE A 145 5.29 -0.75 -4.69
N ILE A 146 6.49 -0.94 -5.21
CA ILE A 146 7.17 -2.24 -5.20
C ILE A 146 8.12 -2.26 -4.00
N ALA A 147 7.72 -2.95 -2.93
CA ALA A 147 8.49 -3.01 -1.69
C ALA A 147 9.48 -4.19 -1.68
N ASN A 148 8.97 -5.41 -1.92
CA ASN A 148 9.72 -6.67 -1.78
C ASN A 148 10.64 -6.70 -0.54
N SER A 149 10.08 -6.36 0.63
CA SER A 149 10.82 -6.22 1.87
C SER A 149 10.07 -6.83 3.05
N TRP A 150 10.83 -7.37 4.00
CA TRP A 150 10.33 -7.65 5.34
C TRP A 150 10.04 -6.35 6.09
N ILE A 151 8.86 -6.29 6.72
CA ILE A 151 8.40 -5.20 7.58
C ILE A 151 8.29 -5.78 8.99
N TYR A 152 9.23 -5.41 9.84
CA TYR A 152 9.27 -5.87 11.23
C TYR A 152 8.26 -5.08 12.09
N PRO A 153 7.90 -5.61 13.27
CA PRO A 153 7.09 -4.90 14.25
C PRO A 153 7.60 -3.47 14.50
N HIS A 154 6.70 -2.50 14.59
CA HIS A 154 7.09 -1.09 14.62
C HIS A 154 7.98 -0.71 15.81
N ASN A 155 7.93 -1.47 16.91
CA ASN A 155 8.73 -1.23 18.11
C ASN A 155 10.23 -1.50 17.93
N VAL A 156 10.66 -2.13 16.83
CA VAL A 156 12.09 -2.33 16.53
C VAL A 156 12.67 -1.23 15.63
N TYR A 157 11.85 -0.30 15.15
CA TYR A 157 12.29 0.84 14.33
C TYR A 157 12.20 2.16 15.08
N THR A 158 13.09 3.08 14.77
CA THR A 158 13.00 4.49 15.22
C THR A 158 12.04 5.32 14.38
N HIS A 159 11.77 4.89 13.15
CA HIS A 159 10.90 5.56 12.18
C HIS A 159 10.12 4.53 11.37
N ASP A 160 8.94 4.94 10.89
CA ASP A 160 8.14 4.11 9.99
C ASP A 160 8.90 3.81 8.69
N ARG A 161 8.65 2.62 8.12
CA ARG A 161 9.27 2.21 6.86
C ARG A 161 8.64 2.99 5.72
N ILE A 162 9.45 3.44 4.76
CA ILE A 162 8.97 4.15 3.56
C ILE A 162 9.19 3.30 2.31
N VAL A 163 8.21 3.32 1.40
CA VAL A 163 8.29 2.72 0.07
C VAL A 163 7.88 3.76 -0.97
N PHE A 164 8.69 3.93 -2.01
CA PHE A 164 8.40 4.89 -3.09
C PHE A 164 7.58 4.24 -4.21
N ALA A 165 6.81 5.06 -4.93
CA ALA A 165 6.19 4.65 -6.18
C ALA A 165 7.28 4.24 -7.18
N ASN A 166 6.96 3.31 -8.08
CA ASN A 166 7.90 2.76 -9.06
C ASN A 166 8.24 3.72 -10.22
N ASP A 167 8.06 5.02 -10.02
CA ASP A 167 8.48 6.06 -10.94
C ASP A 167 10.00 6.21 -10.90
N VAL A 168 10.63 6.35 -12.08
CA VAL A 168 12.07 6.58 -12.19
C VAL A 168 12.34 8.08 -12.21
N SER A 169 13.17 8.56 -11.29
CA SER A 169 13.62 9.95 -11.25
C SER A 169 15.15 10.01 -11.18
N ALA A 170 15.73 11.01 -11.84
CA ALA A 170 17.16 11.30 -11.76
C ALA A 170 17.38 12.48 -10.82
N VAL A 171 18.33 12.35 -9.89
CA VAL A 171 18.75 13.48 -9.07
C VAL A 171 19.54 14.44 -9.96
N ARG A 172 18.95 15.58 -10.31
CA ARG A 172 19.69 16.67 -10.93
C ARG A 172 20.40 17.44 -9.83
N SER A 173 21.73 17.37 -9.81
CA SER A 173 22.54 18.29 -9.02
C SER A 173 22.30 19.70 -9.55
N ALA A 174 21.77 20.57 -8.70
CA ALA A 174 21.75 22.00 -8.97
C ALA A 174 23.19 22.51 -8.87
N TYR A 175 23.92 22.54 -9.98
CA TYR A 175 25.05 23.43 -10.08
C TYR A 175 24.49 24.85 -10.01
N SER A 176 24.60 25.44 -8.82
CA SER A 176 24.41 26.86 -8.57
C SER A 176 25.45 27.62 -9.39
N SER A 177 25.16 27.90 -10.66
CA SER A 177 25.85 28.95 -11.39
C SER A 177 25.32 30.28 -10.87
N SER A 178 25.94 30.79 -9.80
CA SER A 178 25.83 32.19 -9.45
C SER A 178 26.71 33.01 -10.42
N PRO A 179 26.22 34.12 -10.97
CA PRO A 179 27.01 35.03 -11.80
C PRO A 179 28.09 35.76 -11.00
#